data_AF-A0A3D0WY62-F1
#
_entry.id   AF-A0A3D0WY62-F1
#
_cell.length_a   1.000
_cell.length_b   1.000
_cell.length_c   1.000
_cell.angle_alpha   90.00
_cell.angle_beta   90.00
_cell.angle_gamma   90.00
#
_symmetry.space_group_name_H-M   'P 1'
#
loop_
_entity.id
_entity.type
_entity.pdbx_description
1 polymer ?
#
loop_
_entity_poly.entity_id
_entity_poly.type
_entity_poly.pdbx_seq_one_letter_code
_entity_poly.pdbx_strand_id
1 'polypeptide(L)' 'MQKNGNAIIHKYTLNGYHIVLDTNSGAVHLFGEAPFAMLDYLDGTVPEEPPEAMRTGLKGRFSEATLREA' A
#
# COMPACT_ATOMS: atom_id res chain seq x y z
N MET A 1 18.34 16.83 -10.86
CA MET A 1 17.83 15.50 -11.25
C MET A 1 16.48 15.31 -10.54
N GLN A 2 15.37 15.59 -11.23
CA GLN A 2 14.02 15.43 -10.67
C GLN A 2 13.49 14.03 -11.02
N LYS A 3 13.09 13.26 -10.02
CA LYS A 3 12.23 12.07 -10.17
C LYS A 3 11.06 12.24 -9.19
N ASN A 4 10.16 13.17 -9.50
CA ASN A 4 8.91 13.32 -8.76
C ASN A 4 7.76 13.01 -9.72
N GLY A 5 7.68 11.76 -10.16
CA GLY A 5 6.43 11.23 -10.70
C GLY A 5 5.72 10.55 -9.54
N ASN A 6 4.69 11.16 -8.99
CA ASN A 6 3.81 10.47 -8.05
C ASN A 6 3.30 9.21 -8.77
N ALA A 7 3.58 8.02 -8.22
CA ALA A 7 3.00 6.80 -8.75
C ALA A 7 1.47 6.90 -8.65
N ILE A 8 0.79 7.01 -9.80
CA ILE A 8 -0.68 7.06 -9.83
C ILE A 8 -1.19 5.61 -9.74
N ILE A 9 -1.33 5.13 -8.50
CA ILE A 9 -1.94 3.85 -8.19
C ILE A 9 -3.43 4.04 -7.88
N HIS A 10 -4.28 3.23 -8.49
CA HIS A 10 -5.70 3.15 -8.17
C HIS A 10 -5.95 1.88 -7.37
N LYS A 11 -6.49 2.02 -6.17
CA LYS A 11 -6.86 0.88 -5.33
C LYS A 11 -8.37 0.80 -5.14
N TYR A 12 -8.94 -0.40 -5.25
CA TYR A 12 -10.37 -0.61 -5.06
C TYR A 12 -10.67 -2.06 -4.65
N THR A 13 -11.82 -2.27 -4.01
CA THR A 13 -12.32 -3.61 -3.70
C THR A 13 -13.42 -3.97 -4.68
N LEU A 14 -13.29 -5.11 -5.34
CA LEU A 14 -14.30 -5.65 -6.25
C LEU A 14 -14.53 -7.13 -5.95
N ASN A 15 -15.78 -7.51 -5.67
CA ASN A 15 -16.16 -8.88 -5.33
C ASN A 15 -15.31 -9.51 -4.20
N GLY A 16 -14.91 -8.70 -3.22
CA GLY A 16 -14.07 -9.14 -2.09
C GLY A 16 -12.56 -9.21 -2.38
N TYR A 17 -12.13 -8.92 -3.61
CA TYR A 17 -10.71 -8.83 -3.96
C TYR A 17 -10.20 -7.41 -3.79
N HIS A 18 -9.02 -7.27 -3.17
CA HIS A 18 -8.29 -6.02 -3.06
C HIS A 18 -7.40 -5.84 -4.30
N ILE A 19 -7.78 -4.95 -5.20
CA ILE A 19 -7.15 -4.73 -6.49
C ILE A 19 -6.37 -3.42 -6.47
N VAL A 20 -5.13 -3.46 -6.94
CA VAL A 20 -4.25 -2.28 -7.11
C VAL A 20 -3.81 -2.22 -8.58
N LEU A 21 -4.14 -1.12 -9.24
CA LEU A 21 -3.76 -0.82 -10.62
C LEU A 21 -2.68 0.27 -10.62
N ASP A 22 -1.49 -0.05 -11.11
CA ASP A 22 -0.48 0.94 -11.46
C ASP A 22 -0.81 1.49 -12.86
N THR A 23 -1.26 2.75 -12.93
CA THR A 23 -1.65 3.37 -14.21
C THR A 23 -0.47 3.82 -15.07
N ASN A 24 0.74 3.88 -14.51
CA ASN A 24 1.93 4.22 -15.27
C ASN A 24 2.45 3.02 -16.07
N SER A 25 2.36 1.81 -15.50
CA SER A 25 2.80 0.57 -16.17
C SER A 25 1.68 -0.29 -16.74
N GLY A 26 0.44 -0.12 -16.25
CA GLY A 26 -0.69 -0.99 -16.53
C GLY A 26 -0.72 -2.28 -15.70
N ALA A 27 0.18 -2.44 -14.73
CA ALA A 27 0.22 -3.62 -13.87
C ALA A 27 -0.99 -3.69 -12.94
N VAL A 28 -1.55 -4.89 -12.77
CA VAL A 28 -2.66 -5.17 -11.86
C VAL A 28 -2.20 -6.18 -10.82
N HIS A 29 -2.34 -5.81 -9.56
CA HIS A 29 -2.00 -6.66 -8.43
C HIS A 29 -3.24 -7.00 -7.60
N LEU A 30 -3.26 -8.22 -7.06
CA LEU A 30 -4.19 -8.66 -6.03
C LEU A 30 -3.46 -8.69 -4.69
N PHE A 31 -3.98 -7.96 -3.72
CA PHE A 31 -3.35 -7.80 -2.42
C PHE A 31 -4.11 -8.55 -1.33
N GLY A 32 -3.39 -8.96 -0.29
CA GLY A 32 -4.00 -9.29 0.99
C GLY A 32 -4.47 -8.03 1.72
N GLU A 33 -5.26 -8.19 2.80
CA GLU A 33 -5.86 -7.05 3.51
C GLU A 33 -4.80 -6.10 4.10
N ALA A 34 -3.76 -6.64 4.73
CA ALA A 34 -2.70 -5.85 5.36
C ALA A 34 -1.93 -4.96 4.36
N PRO A 35 -1.30 -5.49 3.30
CA PRO A 35 -0.60 -4.64 2.34
C PRO A 35 -1.56 -3.67 1.63
N PHE A 36 -2.81 -4.05 1.40
CA PHE A 36 -3.81 -3.13 0.82
C PHE A 36 -4.13 -1.94 1.72
N ALA A 37 -4.20 -2.16 3.04
CA ALA A 37 -4.39 -1.11 4.03
C ALA A 37 -3.14 -0.23 4.20
N MET A 38 -1.94 -0.80 4.07
CA MET A 38 -0.67 -0.06 4.17
C MET A 38 -0.53 1.02 3.10
N LEU A 39 -1.09 0.79 1.89
CA LEU A 39 -1.06 1.76 0.79
C LEU A 39 -1.71 3.12 1.13
N ASP A 40 -2.63 3.20 2.11
CA ASP A 40 -3.23 4.47 2.53
C ASP A 40 -2.24 5.43 3.21
N TYR A 41 -1.07 4.92 3.61
CA TYR A 41 -0.05 5.67 4.34
C TYR A 41 1.17 6.00 3.48
N LEU A 42 1.17 5.59 2.21
CA LEU A 42 2.25 5.84 1.27
C LEU A 42 1.87 6.99 0.33
N ASP A 43 2.83 7.88 0.04
CA ASP A 43 2.62 9.07 -0.79
C ASP A 43 3.09 8.89 -2.24
N GLY A 44 2.94 7.67 -2.77
CA GLY A 44 3.45 7.31 -4.09
C GLY A 44 4.95 6.97 -4.10
N THR A 45 5.58 6.93 -2.92
CA THR A 45 6.90 6.35 -2.71
C THR A 45 6.83 5.21 -1.67
N VAL A 46 7.70 4.22 -1.81
CA VAL A 46 7.88 3.17 -0.81
C VAL A 46 9.10 3.56 0.03
N PRO A 47 8.92 4.06 1.26
CA PRO A 47 10.05 4.43 2.10
C PRO A 47 10.77 3.17 2.58
N GLU A 48 12.06 3.30 2.88
CA GLU A 48 12.88 2.22 3.46
C GLU A 48 12.36 1.80 4.84
N GLU A 49 11.90 2.78 5.63
CA GLU A 49 11.26 2.56 6.92
C GLU A 49 9.76 2.85 6.83
N PRO A 50 8.89 1.95 7.34
CA PRO A 50 7.45 2.18 7.31
C PRO A 50 7.06 3.45 8.08
N PRO A 51 6.10 4.26 7.58
CA PRO A 51 5.67 5.47 8.27
C PRO A 51 5.13 5.18 9.67
N GLU A 52 5.45 6.01 10.66
CA GLU A 52 4.97 5.82 12.03
C GLU A 52 3.44 5.89 12.13
N ALA A 53 2.82 6.74 11.30
CA ALA A 53 1.37 6.86 11.17
C ALA A 53 0.73 5.53 10.74
N MET A 54 1.38 4.79 9.84
CA MET A 54 0.95 3.46 9.40
C MET A 54 0.96 2.47 10.55
N ARG A 55 2.09 2.38 11.28
CA ARG A 55 2.23 1.46 12.43
C ARG A 55 1.19 1.74 13.49
N THR A 56 0.99 3.02 13.83
CA THR A 56 0.02 3.43 14.84
C THR A 56 -1.42 3.20 14.40
N GLY A 57 -1.75 3.47 13.14
CA GLY A 57 -3.10 3.31 12.57
C GLY A 57 -3.51 1.85 12.38
N LEU A 58 -2.55 0.94 12.19
CA LEU A 58 -2.81 -0.46 11.87
C LEU A 58 -2.60 -1.46 13.01
N LYS A 59 -1.94 -1.08 14.12
CA LYS A 59 -1.64 -1.99 15.26
C LYS A 59 -2.85 -2.67 15.90
N GLY A 60 -4.05 -2.10 15.76
CA GLY A 60 -5.29 -2.68 16.30
C GLY A 60 -5.98 -3.66 15.36
N ARG A 61 -5.56 -3.70 14.08
CA ARG A 61 -6.15 -4.54 13.03
C ARG A 61 -5.23 -5.69 12.62
N PHE A 62 -3.93 -5.48 12.67
CA PHE A 62 -2.93 -6.46 12.25
C PHE A 62 -1.84 -6.62 13.31
N SER A 63 -1.27 -7.82 13.40
CA SER A 63 -0.10 -8.07 14.26
C SER A 63 1.15 -7.38 13.72
N GLU A 64 2.13 -7.12 14.58
CA GLU A 64 3.39 -6.51 14.14
C GLU A 64 4.14 -7.41 13.14
N ALA A 65 4.09 -8.73 13.31
CA ALA A 65 4.66 -9.69 12.36
C ALA A 65 4.00 -9.54 10.97
N THR A 66 2.67 -9.50 10.93
CA THR A 66 1.91 -9.28 9.68
C THR A 66 2.30 -7.97 9.00
N LEU A 67 2.48 -6.88 9.75
CA LEU A 67 2.86 -5.58 9.19
C LEU A 67 4.32 -5.52 8.71
N ARG A 68 5.18 -6.45 9.16
CA ARG A 68 6.59 -6.55 8.74
C ARG A 68 6.80 -7.47 7.54
N GLU A 69 5.94 -8.48 7.39
CA GLU A 69 6.03 -9.49 6.33
C GLU A 69 5.19 -9.16 5.09
N ALA A 70 4.30 -8.18 5.20
CA ALA A 70 3.38 -7.75 4.15
C ALA A 70 4.05 -7.05 2.95
#